data_AF-A0A1M5RAJ2-F1
#
_entry.id   AF-A0A1M5RAJ2-F1
#
_cell.length_a   1.000
_cell.length_b   1.000
_cell.length_c   1.000
_cell.angle_alpha   90.00
_cell.angle_beta   90.00
_cell.angle_gamma   90.00
#
_symmetry.space_group_name_H-M   'P 1'
#
loop_
_entity.id
_entity.type
_entity.pdbx_description
1 polymer ?
#
loop_
_entity_poly.entity_id
_entity_poly.type
_entity_poly.pdbx_seq_one_letter_code
_entity_poly.pdbx_strand_id
1 'polypeptide(L)'
;MRRILALLTVLMLCFSSFAYADKNSPYRDGYIEGYIKDKLGDVIQIEEYDGTLHNLTFTDDAILIIDDRDVKLVDFKPGMEIYATLEGRKINYMEGYSTQNPGYIKEGSKLRVGIVSKIDRNQIRLKFSTGDEQTFFTSPATIAIKDGQNVDLSTLYVGDRVKLYFDEVDSDIISKIYIQSDSVIIKNLYKGKIGGFDNIEDSITLENVQYFKNGKWEKFKDIMSIPYNNEVPIYIGGQKVLYKNLKYYKGKTAYMVIKDFFGSDKIEKLVIKNQYESVFSDKIEDINFYSEKFELKNKRNVSFNDGTIIIKSGRIVDKYSLNSKSDAYIVADGRNGSLMADLIYVYNEDINNSNIGQNYIYSGKLDEIDLYSVKIEDFYVLNKNEWESFDKKKDLYYDEDTYIYDLDNDKKLTTEEFASLSLKNNYYGYFYTDGDRISAVYVQRKMDSLLKQRVTNGIVESIYEDSKIGWTLKLQDAKDWSRRKEKWIPKNTTINISINKAIFVKNGKAINLEDIKTGDRLYMIRDDIYGKVIIVK
;
A
#
# COMPACT_ATOMS: atom_id res chain seq x y z
N MET A 1 20.44 -49.02 -73.66
CA MET A 1 21.29 -48.23 -72.74
C MET A 1 21.61 -46.80 -73.21
N ARG A 2 21.81 -46.50 -74.50
CA ARG A 2 22.12 -45.11 -74.95
C ARG A 2 21.01 -44.07 -74.75
N ARG A 3 19.73 -44.46 -74.75
CA ARG A 3 18.60 -43.53 -74.55
C ARG A 3 18.35 -43.14 -73.09
N ILE A 4 18.75 -44.00 -72.14
CA ILE A 4 18.62 -43.73 -70.70
C ILE A 4 19.74 -42.78 -70.23
N LEU A 5 20.94 -42.94 -70.77
CA LEU A 5 22.07 -42.05 -70.46
C LEU A 5 21.81 -40.61 -70.91
N ALA A 6 21.24 -40.42 -72.11
CA ALA A 6 20.89 -39.09 -72.60
C ALA A 6 19.81 -38.42 -71.74
N LEU A 7 18.82 -39.17 -71.25
CA LEU A 7 17.78 -38.63 -70.37
C LEU A 7 18.33 -38.22 -68.99
N LEU A 8 19.28 -39.01 -68.43
CA LEU A 8 19.96 -38.70 -67.18
C LEU A 8 20.88 -37.48 -67.28
N THR A 9 21.50 -37.25 -68.44
CA THR A 9 22.37 -36.09 -68.67
C THR A 9 21.55 -34.81 -68.79
N VAL A 10 20.38 -34.88 -69.43
CA VAL A 10 19.43 -33.74 -69.50
C VAL A 10 18.82 -33.47 -68.12
N LEU A 11 18.50 -34.51 -67.34
CA LEU A 11 17.97 -34.33 -65.98
C LEU A 11 19.02 -33.71 -65.04
N MET A 12 20.31 -34.08 -65.13
CA MET A 12 21.38 -33.46 -64.35
C MET A 12 21.66 -32.00 -64.74
N LEU A 13 21.49 -31.62 -66.01
CA LEU A 13 21.64 -30.24 -66.45
C LEU A 13 20.44 -29.35 -66.06
N CYS A 14 19.27 -29.94 -65.77
CA CYS A 14 18.12 -29.22 -65.23
C CYS A 14 18.17 -28.99 -63.71
N PHE A 15 19.12 -29.61 -63.00
CA PHE A 15 19.41 -29.34 -61.58
C PHE A 15 20.65 -28.47 -61.39
N SER A 16 20.93 -27.55 -62.31
CA SER A 16 21.73 -26.38 -61.96
C SER A 16 20.93 -25.55 -60.97
N SER A 17 21.15 -25.80 -59.68
CA SER A 17 20.79 -24.90 -58.61
C SER A 17 21.24 -23.49 -58.99
N PHE A 18 20.28 -22.62 -59.29
CA PHE A 18 20.51 -21.19 -59.34
C PHE A 18 21.01 -20.78 -57.96
N ALA A 19 22.32 -20.65 -57.80
CA ALA A 19 22.86 -19.80 -56.76
C ALA A 19 22.44 -18.39 -57.14
N TYR A 20 21.35 -17.91 -56.52
CA TYR A 20 21.14 -16.48 -56.43
C TYR A 20 22.31 -15.94 -55.62
N ALA A 21 23.29 -15.37 -56.34
CA ALA A 21 24.31 -14.54 -55.73
C ALA A 21 23.57 -13.38 -55.09
N ASP A 22 23.57 -13.35 -53.75
CA ASP A 22 23.05 -12.22 -53.00
C ASP A 22 23.79 -10.97 -53.46
N LYS A 23 23.04 -10.01 -53.98
CA LYS A 23 23.62 -8.99 -54.86
C LYS A 23 24.40 -7.96 -54.06
N ASN A 24 24.08 -7.83 -52.78
CA ASN A 24 24.77 -7.02 -51.77
C ASN A 24 24.99 -7.93 -50.57
N SER A 25 26.23 -8.04 -50.12
CA SER A 25 26.54 -8.80 -48.92
C SER A 25 27.67 -8.05 -48.24
N PRO A 26 27.63 -7.85 -46.92
CA PRO A 26 28.61 -7.03 -46.22
C PRO A 26 30.05 -7.54 -46.46
N TYR A 27 30.21 -8.85 -46.71
CA TYR A 27 31.49 -9.48 -47.06
C TYR A 27 32.09 -9.06 -48.41
N ARG A 28 31.27 -8.50 -49.31
CA ARG A 28 31.68 -8.01 -50.62
C ARG A 28 31.81 -6.49 -50.64
N ASP A 29 30.91 -5.81 -49.94
CA ASP A 29 30.87 -4.36 -49.86
C ASP A 29 31.92 -3.82 -48.87
N GLY A 30 32.41 -4.67 -47.96
CA GLY A 30 33.48 -4.35 -47.03
C GLY A 30 33.02 -3.54 -45.82
N TYR A 31 31.71 -3.40 -45.62
CA TYR A 31 31.12 -2.76 -44.45
C TYR A 31 29.76 -3.38 -44.11
N ILE A 32 29.29 -3.12 -42.89
CA ILE A 32 27.99 -3.51 -42.37
C ILE A 32 27.43 -2.41 -41.48
N GLU A 33 26.14 -2.15 -41.61
CA GLU A 33 25.39 -1.17 -40.82
C GLU A 33 24.18 -1.85 -40.20
N GLY A 34 23.84 -1.51 -38.95
CA GLY A 34 22.68 -2.08 -38.29
C GLY A 34 22.75 -2.01 -36.78
N TYR A 35 22.05 -2.95 -36.11
CA TYR A 35 21.94 -3.00 -34.66
C TYR A 35 22.65 -4.23 -34.09
N ILE A 36 23.33 -4.05 -32.95
CA ILE A 36 23.89 -5.18 -32.21
C ILE A 36 22.74 -6.00 -31.61
N LYS A 37 22.63 -7.28 -31.96
CA LYS A 37 21.60 -8.16 -31.40
C LYS A 37 22.04 -8.88 -30.13
N ASP A 38 23.25 -9.43 -30.18
CA ASP A 38 23.84 -10.17 -29.05
C ASP A 38 25.37 -10.19 -29.18
N LYS A 39 26.05 -10.53 -28.07
CA LYS A 39 27.51 -10.68 -28.01
C LYS A 39 27.89 -11.88 -27.16
N LEU A 40 28.69 -12.78 -27.72
CA LEU A 40 29.14 -13.99 -27.04
C LEU A 40 30.65 -14.17 -27.20
N GLY A 41 31.41 -13.78 -26.18
CA GLY A 41 32.86 -13.73 -26.24
C GLY A 41 33.35 -12.73 -27.29
N ASP A 42 34.15 -13.20 -28.24
CA ASP A 42 34.70 -12.40 -29.35
C ASP A 42 33.83 -12.40 -30.61
N VAL A 43 32.62 -12.98 -30.53
CA VAL A 43 31.64 -12.99 -31.61
C VAL A 43 30.55 -11.96 -31.31
N ILE A 44 30.29 -11.08 -32.28
CA ILE A 44 29.19 -10.12 -32.26
C ILE A 44 28.15 -10.50 -33.31
N GLN A 45 26.88 -10.46 -32.94
CA GLN A 45 25.76 -10.64 -33.85
C GLN A 45 25.18 -9.28 -34.23
N ILE A 46 25.15 -9.00 -35.53
CA ILE A 46 24.68 -7.73 -36.10
C ILE A 46 23.44 -8.01 -36.96
N GLU A 47 22.38 -7.25 -36.72
CA GLU A 47 21.14 -7.23 -37.49
C GLU A 47 21.17 -6.02 -38.43
N GLU A 48 21.29 -6.23 -39.74
CA GLU A 48 21.20 -5.13 -40.71
C GLU A 48 19.77 -4.54 -40.73
N TYR A 49 19.61 -3.35 -41.33
CA TYR A 49 18.31 -2.66 -41.36
C TYR A 49 17.18 -3.44 -42.06
N ASP A 50 17.52 -4.39 -42.93
CA ASP A 50 16.56 -5.27 -43.60
C ASP A 50 16.20 -6.53 -42.77
N GLY A 51 16.80 -6.69 -41.58
CA GLY A 51 16.58 -7.81 -40.66
C GLY A 51 17.50 -9.01 -40.89
N THR A 52 18.46 -8.94 -41.81
CA THR A 52 19.47 -10.00 -42.00
C THR A 52 20.47 -10.05 -40.84
N LEU A 53 20.89 -11.26 -40.46
CA LEU A 53 21.73 -11.48 -39.27
C LEU A 53 23.13 -12.00 -39.63
N HIS A 54 24.14 -11.36 -39.06
CA HIS A 54 25.55 -11.65 -39.30
C HIS A 54 26.29 -11.89 -38.00
N ASN A 55 27.00 -13.02 -37.92
CA ASN A 55 27.91 -13.31 -36.82
C ASN A 55 29.35 -13.01 -37.27
N LEU A 56 29.99 -12.07 -36.60
CA LEU A 56 31.30 -11.54 -36.99
C LEU A 56 32.27 -11.60 -35.82
N THR A 57 33.56 -11.67 -36.15
CA THR A 57 34.68 -11.63 -35.19
C THR A 57 35.56 -10.43 -35.51
N PHE A 58 36.54 -10.12 -34.67
CA PHE A 58 37.40 -8.96 -34.83
C PHE A 58 38.80 -9.35 -35.36
N THR A 59 39.48 -8.41 -36.02
CA THR A 59 40.94 -8.50 -36.22
C THR A 59 41.66 -8.19 -34.90
N ASP A 60 42.93 -8.58 -34.78
CA ASP A 60 43.70 -8.38 -33.54
C ASP A 60 43.99 -6.89 -33.25
N ASP A 61 43.86 -6.04 -34.26
CA ASP A 61 44.14 -4.60 -34.27
C ASP A 61 42.87 -3.74 -34.51
N ALA A 62 41.68 -4.31 -34.32
CA ALA A 62 40.43 -3.62 -34.60
C ALA A 62 40.28 -2.33 -33.78
N ILE A 63 39.91 -1.23 -34.48
CA ILE A 63 39.64 0.07 -33.86
C ILE A 63 38.16 0.14 -33.47
N LEU A 64 37.90 0.50 -32.22
CA LEU A 64 36.57 0.48 -31.62
C LEU A 64 36.25 1.85 -31.04
N ILE A 65 35.23 2.51 -31.58
CA ILE A 65 34.85 3.89 -31.23
C ILE A 65 33.38 3.96 -30.84
N ILE A 66 33.05 4.73 -29.82
CA ILE A 66 31.66 5.18 -29.55
C ILE A 66 31.69 6.70 -29.40
N ASP A 67 30.89 7.41 -30.19
CA ASP A 67 30.80 8.88 -30.19
C ASP A 67 32.19 9.58 -30.18
N ASP A 68 33.03 9.25 -31.18
CA ASP A 68 34.40 9.78 -31.35
C ASP A 68 35.38 9.45 -30.19
N ARG A 69 35.08 8.46 -29.36
CA ARG A 69 35.99 8.00 -28.28
C ARG A 69 36.41 6.56 -28.45
N ASP A 70 37.70 6.29 -28.30
CA ASP A 70 38.24 4.94 -28.23
C ASP A 70 37.66 4.17 -27.03
N VAL A 71 37.13 2.99 -27.29
CA VAL A 71 36.47 2.12 -26.29
C VAL A 71 36.94 0.67 -26.42
N LYS A 72 36.50 -0.18 -25.51
CA LYS A 72 36.69 -1.64 -25.60
C LYS A 72 35.41 -2.30 -26.11
N LEU A 73 35.55 -3.50 -26.66
CA LEU A 73 34.39 -4.29 -27.12
C LEU A 73 33.34 -4.51 -26.03
N VAL A 74 33.72 -4.52 -24.74
CA VAL A 74 32.79 -4.66 -23.61
C VAL A 74 31.79 -3.49 -23.51
N ASP A 75 32.14 -2.32 -24.04
CA ASP A 75 31.36 -1.09 -23.95
C ASP A 75 30.18 -1.08 -24.94
N PHE A 76 30.30 -1.79 -26.06
CA PHE A 76 29.20 -2.03 -26.99
C PHE A 76 28.13 -2.95 -26.38
N LYS A 77 26.88 -2.49 -26.42
CA LYS A 77 25.71 -3.17 -25.84
C LYS A 77 24.71 -3.58 -26.93
N PRO A 78 23.97 -4.69 -26.73
CA PRO A 78 22.81 -5.01 -27.56
C PRO A 78 21.84 -3.83 -27.68
N GLY A 79 21.36 -3.57 -28.89
CA GLY A 79 20.49 -2.45 -29.25
C GLY A 79 21.21 -1.20 -29.72
N MET A 80 22.54 -1.12 -29.62
CA MET A 80 23.31 -0.02 -30.20
C MET A 80 23.33 -0.12 -31.73
N GLU A 81 23.12 1.04 -32.37
CA GLU A 81 23.34 1.21 -33.80
C GLU A 81 24.83 1.36 -34.07
N ILE A 82 25.31 0.66 -35.10
CA ILE A 82 26.73 0.62 -35.44
C ILE A 82 26.94 0.74 -36.94
N TYR A 83 28.12 1.25 -37.28
CA TYR A 83 28.78 1.10 -38.56
C TYR A 83 30.07 0.31 -38.35
N ALA A 84 30.33 -0.71 -39.16
CA ALA A 84 31.58 -1.47 -39.09
C ALA A 84 32.15 -1.73 -40.48
N THR A 85 33.48 -1.68 -40.61
CA THR A 85 34.17 -2.11 -41.84
C THR A 85 34.78 -3.49 -41.65
N LEU A 86 34.84 -4.24 -42.74
CA LEU A 86 35.19 -5.66 -42.77
C LEU A 86 36.44 -5.91 -43.59
N GLU A 87 37.38 -6.65 -43.01
CA GLU A 87 38.44 -7.34 -43.71
C GLU A 87 38.07 -8.82 -43.85
N GLY A 88 37.51 -9.17 -45.00
CA GLY A 88 36.95 -10.51 -45.24
C GLY A 88 35.73 -10.78 -44.38
N ARG A 89 35.88 -11.58 -43.32
CA ARG A 89 34.80 -11.91 -42.35
C ARG A 89 35.07 -11.39 -40.93
N LYS A 90 36.06 -10.50 -40.81
CA LYS A 90 36.45 -9.90 -39.54
C LYS A 90 36.26 -8.40 -39.58
N ILE A 91 35.86 -7.83 -38.46
CA ILE A 91 35.71 -6.40 -38.25
C ILE A 91 37.07 -5.83 -37.89
N ASN A 92 37.53 -4.83 -38.65
CA ASN A 92 38.77 -4.08 -38.38
C ASN A 92 38.48 -2.65 -37.86
N TYR A 93 37.26 -2.15 -38.04
CA TYR A 93 36.77 -0.89 -37.48
C TYR A 93 35.30 -1.03 -37.12
N MET A 94 34.91 -0.55 -35.94
CA MET A 94 33.51 -0.43 -35.53
C MET A 94 33.28 0.88 -34.79
N GLU A 95 32.27 1.61 -35.24
CA GLU A 95 31.76 2.82 -34.62
C GLU A 95 30.34 2.57 -34.11
N GLY A 96 30.10 2.88 -32.84
CA GLY A 96 28.78 2.82 -32.24
C GLY A 96 28.24 4.21 -31.94
N TYR A 97 26.94 4.38 -32.16
CA TYR A 97 26.24 5.62 -31.87
C TYR A 97 25.44 5.44 -30.57
N SER A 98 25.64 6.33 -29.59
CA SER A 98 24.78 6.32 -28.41
C SER A 98 23.34 6.63 -28.82
N THR A 99 22.39 5.82 -28.36
CA THR A 99 20.99 5.97 -28.75
C THR A 99 20.44 7.33 -28.31
N GLN A 100 19.48 7.89 -29.08
CA GLN A 100 18.84 9.18 -28.81
C GLN A 100 18.13 9.30 -27.43
N ASN A 101 18.04 8.21 -26.65
CA ASN A 101 17.50 8.22 -25.29
C ASN A 101 18.55 7.80 -24.25
N PRO A 102 19.49 8.69 -23.87
CA PRO A 102 20.30 8.51 -22.68
C PRO A 102 19.38 8.30 -21.47
N GLY A 103 19.50 7.17 -20.76
CA GLY A 103 18.72 6.90 -19.54
C GLY A 103 17.45 6.06 -19.73
N TYR A 104 17.16 5.55 -20.93
CA TYR A 104 16.14 4.53 -21.09
C TYR A 104 16.55 3.23 -20.38
N ILE A 105 15.68 2.76 -19.49
CA ILE A 105 15.79 1.46 -18.86
C ILE A 105 14.58 0.63 -19.23
N LYS A 106 14.72 -0.70 -19.22
CA LYS A 106 13.57 -1.59 -19.38
C LYS A 106 12.50 -1.22 -18.34
N GLU A 107 11.23 -1.15 -18.74
CA GLU A 107 10.10 -0.85 -17.86
C GLU A 107 10.21 -1.61 -16.53
N GLY A 108 10.11 -0.88 -15.41
CA GLY A 108 10.23 -1.43 -14.07
C GLY A 108 11.59 -2.05 -13.69
N SER A 109 12.69 -1.68 -14.33
CA SER A 109 14.01 -2.20 -13.93
C SER A 109 14.69 -1.37 -12.84
N LYS A 110 14.34 -0.09 -12.66
CA LYS A 110 14.69 0.67 -11.45
C LYS A 110 13.68 0.35 -10.37
N LEU A 111 14.17 -0.16 -9.25
CA LEU A 111 13.39 -0.54 -8.08
C LEU A 111 13.83 0.27 -6.86
N ARG A 112 12.86 0.71 -6.07
CA ARG A 112 13.07 1.25 -4.72
C ARG A 112 12.13 0.54 -3.75
N VAL A 113 12.65 0.12 -2.61
CA VAL A 113 11.86 -0.61 -1.59
C VAL A 113 12.01 0.10 -0.26
N GLY A 114 10.89 0.47 0.35
CA GLY A 114 10.91 1.23 1.61
C GLY A 114 9.56 1.22 2.31
N ILE A 115 9.49 1.94 3.43
CA ILE A 115 8.27 2.16 4.20
C ILE A 115 7.79 3.58 3.95
N VAL A 116 6.51 3.76 3.67
CA VAL A 116 5.92 5.10 3.47
C VAL A 116 5.96 5.86 4.79
N SER A 117 6.77 6.91 4.87
CA SER A 117 6.86 7.76 6.07
C SER A 117 5.95 8.97 6.01
N LYS A 118 5.62 9.45 4.79
CA LYS A 118 4.68 10.55 4.57
C LYS A 118 3.99 10.42 3.21
N ILE A 119 2.72 10.84 3.17
CA ILE A 119 1.94 11.02 1.96
C ILE A 119 1.46 12.47 1.93
N ASP A 120 1.69 13.17 0.83
CA ASP A 120 1.14 14.49 0.59
C ASP A 120 0.69 14.65 -0.87
N ARG A 121 -0.61 14.45 -1.12
CA ARG A 121 -1.20 14.44 -2.46
C ARG A 121 -0.39 13.51 -3.36
N ASN A 122 0.17 14.00 -4.45
CA ASN A 122 0.96 13.20 -5.36
C ASN A 122 2.40 12.89 -4.87
N GLN A 123 2.77 13.26 -3.64
CA GLN A 123 4.10 13.00 -3.09
C GLN A 123 4.06 11.83 -2.11
N ILE A 124 4.95 10.86 -2.31
CA ILE A 124 5.16 9.72 -1.42
C ILE A 124 6.60 9.77 -0.93
N ARG A 125 6.78 9.95 0.39
CA ARG A 125 8.11 9.84 1.01
C ARG A 125 8.32 8.43 1.54
N LEU A 126 9.43 7.82 1.13
CA LEU A 126 9.88 6.53 1.65
C LEU A 126 11.04 6.69 2.61
N LYS A 127 11.02 5.90 3.68
CA LYS A 127 12.15 5.60 4.53
C LYS A 127 12.75 4.26 4.14
N PHE A 128 14.04 4.25 3.80
CA PHE A 128 14.76 3.05 3.40
C PHE A 128 15.32 2.29 4.60
N SER A 129 15.76 1.05 4.37
CA SER A 129 16.43 0.24 5.40
C SER A 129 17.74 0.85 5.90
N THR A 130 18.38 1.71 5.11
CA THR A 130 19.57 2.48 5.51
C THR A 130 19.26 3.60 6.50
N GLY A 131 17.99 3.97 6.63
CA GLY A 131 17.53 5.10 7.45
C GLY A 131 17.30 6.38 6.65
N ASP A 132 17.80 6.46 5.41
CA ASP A 132 17.61 7.61 4.53
C ASP A 132 16.15 7.75 4.10
N GLU A 133 15.73 8.98 3.83
CA GLU A 133 14.42 9.28 3.26
C GLU A 133 14.53 9.90 1.87
N GLN A 134 13.64 9.52 0.96
CA GLN A 134 13.50 10.14 -0.36
C GLN A 134 12.02 10.33 -0.70
N THR A 135 11.71 11.44 -1.38
CA THR A 135 10.37 11.74 -1.89
C THR A 135 10.29 11.37 -3.37
N PHE A 136 9.20 10.70 -3.73
CA PHE A 136 8.83 10.32 -5.08
C PHE A 136 7.45 10.87 -5.42
N PHE A 137 7.10 10.85 -6.70
CA PHE A 137 5.88 11.46 -7.21
C PHE A 137 5.00 10.44 -7.92
N THR A 138 3.69 10.55 -7.73
CA THR A 138 2.69 9.81 -8.50
C THR A 138 2.13 10.69 -9.62
N SER A 139 1.61 10.05 -10.66
CA SER A 139 0.89 10.65 -11.75
C SER A 139 -0.41 9.86 -12.01
N PRO A 140 -1.33 10.37 -12.85
CA PRO A 140 -2.50 9.59 -13.27
C PRO A 140 -2.15 8.24 -13.95
N ALA A 141 -0.93 8.09 -14.47
CA ALA A 141 -0.45 6.85 -15.08
C ALA A 141 0.17 5.88 -14.05
N THR A 142 0.35 6.29 -12.79
CA THR A 142 0.93 5.42 -11.76
C THR A 142 -0.03 4.29 -11.40
N ILE A 143 0.39 3.05 -11.60
CA ILE A 143 -0.41 1.86 -11.30
C ILE A 143 -0.15 1.40 -9.87
N ALA A 144 -1.19 1.34 -9.03
CA ALA A 144 -1.09 0.76 -7.69
C ALA A 144 -1.62 -0.67 -7.66
N ILE A 145 -0.83 -1.58 -7.10
CA ILE A 145 -1.15 -3.01 -7.00
C ILE A 145 -1.10 -3.43 -5.54
N LYS A 146 -2.18 -4.03 -5.04
CA LYS A 146 -2.26 -4.67 -3.73
C LYS A 146 -2.93 -6.03 -3.89
N ASP A 147 -2.38 -7.07 -3.27
CA ASP A 147 -2.89 -8.45 -3.39
C ASP A 147 -3.03 -8.95 -4.83
N GLY A 148 -2.15 -8.48 -5.72
CA GLY A 148 -2.17 -8.82 -7.15
C GLY A 148 -3.26 -8.12 -7.96
N GLN A 149 -4.06 -7.24 -7.35
CA GLN A 149 -5.12 -6.48 -8.02
C GLN A 149 -4.76 -5.01 -8.14
N ASN A 150 -5.21 -4.37 -9.21
CA ASN A 150 -5.13 -2.91 -9.35
C ASN A 150 -6.08 -2.25 -8.34
N VAL A 151 -5.54 -1.36 -7.53
CA VAL A 151 -6.27 -0.60 -6.51
C VAL A 151 -6.06 0.89 -6.71
N ASP A 152 -6.90 1.70 -6.08
CA ASP A 152 -6.72 3.14 -6.05
C ASP A 152 -5.53 3.53 -5.15
N LEU A 153 -4.80 4.59 -5.51
CA LEU A 153 -3.67 5.09 -4.70
C LEU A 153 -4.10 5.53 -3.30
N SER A 154 -5.37 5.92 -3.11
CA SER A 154 -5.94 6.25 -1.79
C SER A 154 -6.01 5.07 -0.82
N THR A 155 -5.80 3.82 -1.29
CA THR A 155 -5.62 2.64 -0.42
C THR A 155 -4.32 2.72 0.39
N LEU A 156 -3.34 3.54 -0.01
CA LEU A 156 -2.04 3.63 0.64
C LEU A 156 -2.11 4.31 2.03
N TYR A 157 -1.43 3.70 3.01
CA TYR A 157 -1.25 4.23 4.36
C TYR A 157 0.21 4.63 4.63
N VAL A 158 0.38 5.63 5.51
CA VAL A 158 1.67 5.83 6.20
C VAL A 158 1.96 4.59 7.04
N GLY A 159 3.18 4.06 6.92
CA GLY A 159 3.62 2.79 7.50
C GLY A 159 3.50 1.60 6.55
N ASP A 160 2.88 1.73 5.36
CA ASP A 160 2.89 0.67 4.36
C ASP A 160 4.31 0.41 3.84
N ARG A 161 4.65 -0.85 3.65
CA ARG A 161 5.86 -1.25 2.94
C ARG A 161 5.55 -1.38 1.45
N VAL A 162 6.33 -0.72 0.61
CA VAL A 162 6.06 -0.62 -0.82
C VAL A 162 7.29 -0.92 -1.67
N LYS A 163 7.04 -1.37 -2.89
CA LYS A 163 8.03 -1.48 -3.97
C LYS A 163 7.64 -0.51 -5.08
N LEU A 164 8.50 0.46 -5.37
CA LEU A 164 8.32 1.44 -6.43
C LEU A 164 9.14 1.04 -7.64
N TYR A 165 8.50 1.08 -8.80
CA TYR A 165 9.08 0.83 -10.10
C TYR A 165 9.07 2.13 -10.91
N PHE A 166 10.10 2.30 -11.74
CA PHE A 166 10.30 3.47 -12.58
C PHE A 166 10.69 3.01 -13.98
N ASP A 167 10.27 3.78 -14.98
CA ASP A 167 10.53 3.49 -16.40
C ASP A 167 11.70 4.31 -16.95
N GLU A 168 12.23 5.26 -16.16
CA GLU A 168 13.38 6.10 -16.49
C GLU A 168 14.38 6.12 -15.32
N VAL A 169 15.68 6.14 -15.62
CA VAL A 169 16.75 6.10 -14.60
C VAL A 169 16.69 7.30 -13.65
N ASP A 170 16.47 8.48 -14.20
CA ASP A 170 16.57 9.75 -13.47
C ASP A 170 15.20 10.30 -13.04
N SER A 171 14.12 9.57 -13.32
CA SER A 171 12.79 9.96 -12.89
C SER A 171 12.51 9.56 -11.44
N ASP A 172 11.87 10.47 -10.72
CA ASP A 172 11.25 10.23 -9.42
C ASP A 172 9.73 10.00 -9.56
N ILE A 173 9.21 9.95 -10.79
CA ILE A 173 7.81 9.62 -11.07
C ILE A 173 7.64 8.10 -11.08
N ILE A 174 6.80 7.61 -10.19
CA ILE A 174 6.54 6.19 -10.01
C ILE A 174 5.67 5.69 -11.16
N SER A 175 6.12 4.68 -11.89
CA SER A 175 5.28 4.00 -12.90
C SER A 175 4.35 2.99 -12.25
N LYS A 176 4.86 2.24 -11.28
CA LYS A 176 4.08 1.21 -10.56
C LYS A 176 4.49 1.09 -9.10
N ILE A 177 3.49 0.98 -8.23
CA ILE A 177 3.64 0.78 -6.79
C ILE A 177 3.01 -0.55 -6.39
N TYR A 178 3.81 -1.46 -5.84
CA TYR A 178 3.28 -2.63 -5.14
C TYR A 178 3.20 -2.33 -3.65
N ILE A 179 2.00 -2.41 -3.11
CA ILE A 179 1.72 -2.25 -1.68
C ILE A 179 1.74 -3.63 -1.05
N GLN A 180 2.59 -3.82 -0.04
CA GLN A 180 2.62 -5.08 0.70
C GLN A 180 1.30 -5.26 1.47
N SER A 181 0.76 -6.46 1.39
CA SER A 181 -0.50 -6.88 2.00
C SER A 181 -0.47 -6.86 3.55
N ASP A 182 -1.53 -7.38 4.17
CA ASP A 182 -1.86 -7.24 5.59
C ASP A 182 -0.79 -7.73 6.59
N SER A 183 0.27 -8.42 6.14
CA SER A 183 1.48 -8.70 6.93
C SER A 183 2.15 -7.46 7.55
N VAL A 184 1.85 -6.25 7.05
CA VAL A 184 2.34 -4.99 7.64
C VAL A 184 1.51 -4.56 8.84
N ILE A 185 0.25 -5.02 8.95
CA ILE A 185 -0.65 -4.72 10.05
C ILE A 185 -0.18 -5.51 11.29
N ILE A 186 -0.19 -4.84 12.44
CA ILE A 186 0.18 -5.48 13.70
C ILE A 186 -0.86 -6.56 14.05
N LYS A 187 -0.37 -7.72 14.48
CA LYS A 187 -1.22 -8.84 14.90
C LYS A 187 -1.67 -8.65 16.35
N ASN A 188 -0.71 -8.33 17.23
CA ASN A 188 -0.95 -8.16 18.65
C ASN A 188 0.06 -7.20 19.27
N LEU A 189 -0.29 -6.67 20.44
CA LEU A 189 0.61 -5.95 21.32
C LEU A 189 0.68 -6.73 22.64
N TYR A 190 1.89 -7.13 23.02
CA TYR A 190 2.14 -7.87 24.25
C TYR A 190 2.89 -7.04 25.29
N LYS A 191 2.59 -7.32 26.55
CA LYS A 191 3.29 -6.82 27.74
C LYS A 191 3.63 -8.01 28.62
N GLY A 192 4.86 -8.13 29.07
CA GLY A 192 5.29 -9.23 29.95
C GLY A 192 6.64 -8.96 30.59
N LYS A 193 7.07 -9.82 31.51
CA LYS A 193 8.42 -9.80 32.05
C LYS A 193 9.35 -10.64 31.19
N ILE A 194 10.56 -10.19 30.93
CA ILE A 194 11.58 -10.97 30.22
C ILE A 194 12.03 -12.13 31.15
N GLY A 195 11.68 -13.37 30.83
CA GLY A 195 12.05 -14.56 31.61
C GLY A 195 13.42 -15.13 31.23
N GLY A 196 13.79 -15.01 29.95
CA GLY A 196 15.05 -15.55 29.44
C GLY A 196 15.23 -15.27 27.96
N PHE A 197 16.44 -15.51 27.48
CA PHE A 197 16.81 -15.39 26.08
C PHE A 197 17.56 -16.66 25.67
N ASP A 198 17.12 -17.28 24.57
CA ASP A 198 17.77 -18.43 23.97
C ASP A 198 18.56 -17.96 22.73
N ASN A 199 19.89 -18.08 22.79
CA ASN A 199 20.77 -17.68 21.67
C ASN A 199 20.87 -18.76 20.59
N ILE A 200 20.41 -19.99 20.86
CA ILE A 200 20.45 -21.10 19.92
C ILE A 200 19.18 -21.08 19.06
N GLU A 201 18.03 -20.87 19.71
CA GLU A 201 16.73 -20.79 19.03
C GLU A 201 16.36 -19.37 18.58
N ASP A 202 17.21 -18.37 18.85
CA ASP A 202 16.95 -16.95 18.62
C ASP A 202 15.54 -16.56 19.11
N SER A 203 15.27 -16.80 20.39
CA SER A 203 13.95 -16.59 20.98
C SER A 203 14.00 -15.89 22.34
N ILE A 204 12.96 -15.11 22.62
CA ILE A 204 12.77 -14.47 23.93
C ILE A 204 11.62 -15.18 24.67
N THR A 205 11.87 -15.54 25.92
CA THR A 205 10.83 -16.03 26.83
C THR A 205 10.24 -14.86 27.60
N LEU A 206 8.92 -14.78 27.60
CA LEU A 206 8.13 -13.82 28.37
C LEU A 206 7.32 -14.53 29.44
N GLU A 207 7.26 -13.92 30.62
CA GLU A 207 6.47 -14.37 31.76
C GLU A 207 5.33 -13.38 32.05
N ASN A 208 4.21 -13.87 32.58
CA ASN A 208 3.01 -13.10 32.90
C ASN A 208 2.54 -12.24 31.71
N VAL A 209 2.41 -12.89 30.56
CA VAL A 209 2.10 -12.23 29.30
C VAL A 209 0.67 -11.73 29.31
N GLN A 210 0.54 -10.45 29.00
CA GLN A 210 -0.71 -9.74 28.75
C GLN A 210 -0.75 -9.31 27.29
N TYR A 211 -1.95 -9.23 26.75
CA TYR A 211 -2.20 -8.68 25.42
C TYR A 211 -3.14 -7.48 25.52
N PHE A 212 -2.98 -6.52 24.62
CA PHE A 212 -3.82 -5.33 24.60
C PHE A 212 -5.09 -5.61 23.78
N LYS A 213 -6.24 -5.53 24.43
CA LYS A 213 -7.57 -5.70 23.79
C LYS A 213 -8.61 -4.85 24.51
N ASN A 214 -9.51 -4.26 23.75
CA ASN A 214 -10.58 -3.39 24.22
C ASN A 214 -10.07 -2.27 25.15
N GLY A 215 -8.98 -1.62 24.74
CA GLY A 215 -8.41 -0.48 25.46
C GLY A 215 -7.75 -0.81 26.81
N LYS A 216 -7.47 -2.08 27.10
CA LYS A 216 -6.84 -2.52 28.35
C LYS A 216 -5.91 -3.72 28.13
N TRP A 217 -5.02 -3.94 29.10
CA TRP A 217 -4.16 -5.13 29.14
C TRP A 217 -4.90 -6.28 29.83
N GLU A 218 -5.08 -7.39 29.13
CA GLU A 218 -5.72 -8.60 29.65
C GLU A 218 -4.70 -9.73 29.79
N LYS A 219 -4.86 -10.61 30.80
CA LYS A 219 -4.00 -11.78 30.95
C LYS A 219 -4.16 -12.69 29.73
N PHE A 220 -3.03 -13.15 29.17
CA PHE A 220 -3.00 -14.04 28.00
C PHE A 220 -2.39 -15.40 28.33
N LYS A 221 -1.11 -15.42 28.71
CA LYS A 221 -0.35 -16.65 29.01
C LYS A 221 0.58 -16.43 30.18
N ASP A 222 0.84 -17.47 30.97
CA ASP A 222 1.83 -17.37 32.06
C ASP A 222 3.26 -17.35 31.51
N ILE A 223 3.54 -18.12 30.45
CA ILE A 223 4.83 -18.15 29.74
C ILE A 223 4.57 -18.20 28.23
N MET A 224 5.36 -17.47 27.44
CA MET A 224 5.37 -17.52 25.98
C MET A 224 6.79 -17.37 25.46
N SER A 225 7.20 -18.19 24.49
CA SER A 225 8.43 -17.98 23.73
C SER A 225 8.07 -17.38 22.37
N ILE A 226 8.82 -16.37 21.92
CA ILE A 226 8.60 -15.69 20.64
C ILE A 226 9.93 -15.61 19.89
N PRO A 227 9.96 -15.97 18.59
CA PRO A 227 11.12 -15.77 17.74
C PRO A 227 11.58 -14.30 17.72
N TYR A 228 12.88 -14.10 17.82
CA TYR A 228 13.51 -12.81 18.02
C TYR A 228 14.92 -12.79 17.42
N ASN A 229 15.15 -12.01 16.35
CA ASN A 229 16.44 -11.93 15.65
C ASN A 229 17.15 -10.58 15.85
N ASN A 230 18.38 -10.47 15.35
CA ASN A 230 19.23 -9.29 15.48
C ASN A 230 18.75 -8.03 14.72
N GLU A 231 17.72 -8.16 13.88
CA GLU A 231 17.14 -7.05 13.11
C GLU A 231 16.12 -6.27 13.94
N VAL A 232 15.54 -6.89 14.97
CA VAL A 232 14.46 -6.30 15.75
C VAL A 232 14.97 -5.14 16.62
N PRO A 233 14.45 -3.91 16.43
CA PRO A 233 14.86 -2.76 17.23
C PRO A 233 14.45 -2.90 18.71
N ILE A 234 15.44 -2.80 19.60
CA ILE A 234 15.27 -2.81 21.06
C ILE A 234 15.59 -1.44 21.64
N TYR A 235 14.75 -0.94 22.53
CA TYR A 235 15.01 0.30 23.25
C TYR A 235 14.73 0.20 24.74
N ILE A 236 15.43 1.01 25.54
CA ILE A 236 15.13 1.27 26.95
C ILE A 236 15.38 2.74 27.25
N GLY A 237 14.37 3.46 27.76
CA GLY A 237 14.50 4.90 28.05
C GLY A 237 15.01 5.72 26.85
N GLY A 238 14.59 5.37 25.63
CA GLY A 238 15.01 6.02 24.38
C GLY A 238 16.38 5.60 23.84
N GLN A 239 17.13 4.77 24.55
CA GLN A 239 18.45 4.30 24.11
C GLN A 239 18.33 2.95 23.42
N LYS A 240 18.97 2.81 22.25
CA LYS A 240 19.01 1.55 21.51
C LYS A 240 19.83 0.51 22.29
N VAL A 241 19.29 -0.69 22.43
CA VAL A 241 19.96 -1.81 23.09
C VAL A 241 20.44 -2.78 22.02
N LEU A 242 21.71 -3.22 22.13
CA LEU A 242 22.23 -4.27 21.27
C LEU A 242 21.54 -5.60 21.59
N TYR A 243 21.14 -6.33 20.56
CA TYR A 243 20.50 -7.65 20.63
C TYR A 243 21.08 -8.57 21.71
N LYS A 244 22.41 -8.77 21.66
CA LYS A 244 23.17 -9.62 22.60
C LYS A 244 23.08 -9.23 24.08
N ASN A 245 22.66 -8.00 24.37
CA ASN A 245 22.55 -7.48 25.72
C ASN A 245 21.18 -7.75 26.35
N LEU A 246 20.21 -8.28 25.60
CA LEU A 246 18.84 -8.52 26.10
C LEU A 246 18.80 -9.43 27.33
N LYS A 247 19.74 -10.38 27.42
CA LYS A 247 19.94 -11.27 28.59
C LYS A 247 20.11 -10.53 29.93
N TYR A 248 20.61 -9.29 29.91
CA TYR A 248 20.82 -8.48 31.11
C TYR A 248 19.54 -7.81 31.62
N TYR A 249 18.44 -7.89 30.87
CA TYR A 249 17.16 -7.29 31.22
C TYR A 249 16.14 -8.30 31.75
N LYS A 250 16.59 -9.51 32.15
CA LYS A 250 15.73 -10.51 32.79
C LYS A 250 14.99 -9.91 34.00
N GLY A 251 13.70 -10.21 34.10
CA GLY A 251 12.78 -9.69 35.11
C GLY A 251 12.19 -8.31 34.80
N LYS A 252 12.72 -7.56 33.82
CA LYS A 252 12.15 -6.28 33.40
C LYS A 252 10.89 -6.49 32.58
N THR A 253 9.94 -5.55 32.70
CA THR A 253 8.75 -5.50 31.85
C THR A 253 9.14 -5.00 30.46
N ALA A 254 8.62 -5.63 29.41
CA ALA A 254 8.78 -5.19 28.03
C ALA A 254 7.42 -5.12 27.32
N TYR A 255 7.32 -4.18 26.38
CA TYR A 255 6.24 -4.04 25.41
C TYR A 255 6.74 -4.51 24.05
N MET A 256 5.96 -5.34 23.37
CA MET A 256 6.32 -5.92 22.08
C MET A 256 5.18 -5.78 21.10
N VAL A 257 5.51 -5.31 19.90
CA VAL A 257 4.60 -5.37 18.75
C VAL A 257 4.88 -6.65 17.98
N ILE A 258 3.83 -7.43 17.76
CA ILE A 258 3.90 -8.68 17.02
C ILE A 258 3.25 -8.51 15.66
N LYS A 259 3.89 -9.07 14.63
CA LYS A 259 3.34 -9.22 13.27
C LYS A 259 3.24 -10.69 12.90
N ASP A 260 2.33 -10.98 11.97
CA ASP A 260 2.28 -12.28 11.31
C ASP A 260 3.28 -12.29 10.15
N PHE A 261 4.18 -13.27 10.16
CA PHE A 261 5.12 -13.49 9.07
C PHE A 261 4.98 -14.93 8.59
N PHE A 262 4.21 -15.11 7.52
CA PHE A 262 3.88 -16.42 6.93
C PHE A 262 3.32 -17.42 7.96
N GLY A 263 2.37 -16.96 8.79
CA GLY A 263 1.74 -17.79 9.83
C GLY A 263 2.55 -17.96 11.11
N SER A 264 3.73 -17.34 11.20
CA SER A 264 4.55 -17.31 12.42
C SER A 264 4.54 -15.93 13.08
N ASP A 265 4.43 -15.90 14.40
CA ASP A 265 4.53 -14.65 15.17
C ASP A 265 5.98 -14.17 15.22
N LYS A 266 6.21 -12.92 14.82
CA LYS A 266 7.53 -12.26 14.93
C LYS A 266 7.42 -10.94 15.67
N ILE A 267 8.43 -10.63 16.47
CA ILE A 267 8.56 -9.32 17.13
C ILE A 267 9.05 -8.32 16.09
N GLU A 268 8.29 -7.25 15.90
CA GLU A 268 8.65 -6.15 15.00
C GLU A 268 9.40 -5.04 15.74
N LYS A 269 9.02 -4.75 16.99
CA LYS A 269 9.65 -3.73 17.84
C LYS A 269 9.48 -4.07 19.32
N LEU A 270 10.51 -3.84 20.12
CA LEU A 270 10.53 -4.12 21.56
C LEU A 270 11.02 -2.90 22.35
N VAL A 271 10.26 -2.51 23.38
CA VAL A 271 10.65 -1.46 24.32
C VAL A 271 10.62 -2.01 25.74
N ILE A 272 11.73 -1.89 26.45
CA ILE A 272 11.90 -2.34 27.83
C ILE A 272 11.56 -1.16 28.74
N LYS A 273 10.68 -1.39 29.72
CA LYS A 273 10.38 -0.41 30.76
C LYS A 273 11.63 -0.19 31.62
N ASN A 274 12.06 1.06 31.74
CA ASN A 274 13.21 1.47 32.54
C ASN A 274 12.82 1.69 34.01
N GLN A 275 11.79 2.51 34.27
CA GLN A 275 11.38 2.99 35.60
C GLN A 275 9.91 2.64 35.94
N TYR A 276 9.07 3.66 36.18
CA TYR A 276 7.68 3.53 36.62
C TYR A 276 6.72 3.83 35.48
N GLU A 277 5.75 2.94 35.32
CA GLU A 277 4.74 3.02 34.28
C GLU A 277 3.62 3.99 34.68
N SER A 278 3.20 4.81 33.73
CA SER A 278 1.99 5.63 33.79
C SER A 278 1.20 5.42 32.49
N VAL A 279 -0.12 5.33 32.60
CA VAL A 279 -1.01 5.11 31.45
C VAL A 279 -1.94 6.30 31.28
N PHE A 280 -2.07 6.75 30.04
CA PHE A 280 -2.98 7.83 29.65
C PHE A 280 -3.87 7.37 28.50
N SER A 281 -5.11 7.88 28.46
CA SER A 281 -6.03 7.71 27.34
C SER A 281 -6.67 9.06 27.09
N ASP A 282 -6.01 9.88 26.28
CA ASP A 282 -6.38 11.28 26.10
C ASP A 282 -5.97 11.82 24.73
N LYS A 283 -6.42 13.04 24.44
CA LYS A 283 -6.06 13.77 23.23
C LYS A 283 -4.67 14.36 23.36
N ILE A 284 -3.84 14.19 22.33
CA ILE A 284 -2.60 14.93 22.13
C ILE A 284 -2.97 16.33 21.68
N GLU A 285 -2.75 17.33 22.54
CA GLU A 285 -3.17 18.71 22.31
C GLU A 285 -2.24 19.42 21.32
N ASP A 286 -0.93 19.26 21.53
CA ASP A 286 0.14 19.86 20.73
C ASP A 286 1.39 18.96 20.71
N ILE A 287 2.22 19.11 19.66
CA ILE A 287 3.45 18.34 19.46
C ILE A 287 4.58 19.28 19.05
N ASN A 288 5.67 19.24 19.81
CA ASN A 288 6.93 19.88 19.46
C ASN A 288 7.93 18.80 19.02
N PHE A 289 8.07 18.62 17.70
CA PHE A 289 8.99 17.64 17.12
C PHE A 289 10.48 17.99 17.33
N TYR A 290 10.82 19.28 17.50
CA TYR A 290 12.20 19.69 17.76
C TYR A 290 12.69 19.22 19.13
N SER A 291 11.84 19.36 20.15
CA SER A 291 12.13 18.89 21.52
C SER A 291 11.64 17.48 21.82
N GLU A 292 11.04 16.82 20.81
CA GLU A 292 10.41 15.49 20.88
C GLU A 292 9.46 15.34 22.09
N LYS A 293 8.56 16.31 22.26
CA LYS A 293 7.58 16.33 23.35
C LYS A 293 6.19 16.61 22.83
N PHE A 294 5.18 16.02 23.45
CA PHE A 294 3.79 16.38 23.24
C PHE A 294 3.10 16.71 24.56
N GLU A 295 2.13 17.59 24.50
CA GLU A 295 1.25 17.94 25.60
C GLU A 295 -0.09 17.21 25.42
N LEU A 296 -0.57 16.56 26.47
CA LEU A 296 -1.91 15.98 26.52
C LEU A 296 -2.95 17.02 26.94
N LYS A 297 -4.22 16.82 26.57
CA LYS A 297 -5.33 17.71 26.95
C LYS A 297 -5.42 17.93 28.46
N ASN A 298 -5.05 16.93 29.26
CA ASN A 298 -4.93 17.03 30.72
C ASN A 298 -3.67 17.75 31.25
N LYS A 299 -2.93 18.45 30.38
CA LYS A 299 -1.72 19.24 30.68
C LYS A 299 -0.49 18.44 31.10
N ARG A 300 -0.48 17.13 30.85
CA ARG A 300 0.71 16.29 31.04
C ARG A 300 1.62 16.38 29.81
N ASN A 301 2.89 16.65 30.06
CA ASN A 301 3.92 16.62 29.04
C ASN A 301 4.60 15.25 29.00
N VAL A 302 4.76 14.69 27.80
CA VAL A 302 5.38 13.40 27.60
C VAL A 302 6.38 13.53 26.45
N SER A 303 7.63 13.11 26.70
CA SER A 303 8.65 13.00 25.66
C SER A 303 8.47 11.72 24.85
N PHE A 304 8.97 11.70 23.62
CA PHE A 304 8.98 10.53 22.75
C PHE A 304 10.27 10.55 21.93
N ASN A 305 10.60 9.48 21.23
CA ASN A 305 11.79 9.39 20.38
C ASN A 305 11.65 8.21 19.40
N ASP A 306 12.72 7.89 18.68
CA ASP A 306 12.77 6.77 17.73
C ASP A 306 12.54 5.40 18.39
N GLY A 307 12.78 5.30 19.70
CA GLY A 307 12.51 4.12 20.50
C GLY A 307 11.04 3.92 20.84
N THR A 308 10.22 4.97 20.87
CA THR A 308 8.78 4.89 21.16
C THR A 308 8.06 4.02 20.12
N ILE A 309 7.25 3.06 20.57
CA ILE A 309 6.34 2.32 19.68
C ILE A 309 5.17 3.23 19.35
N ILE A 310 4.97 3.55 18.07
CA ILE A 310 3.84 4.36 17.63
C ILE A 310 3.02 3.54 16.66
N ILE A 311 1.77 3.28 17.01
CA ILE A 311 0.83 2.52 16.19
C ILE A 311 -0.25 3.48 15.71
N LYS A 312 -0.40 3.58 14.39
CA LYS A 312 -1.43 4.35 13.71
C LYS A 312 -2.00 3.52 12.58
N SER A 313 -3.33 3.48 12.46
CA SER A 313 -4.01 2.70 11.44
C SER A 313 -3.49 1.27 11.32
N GLY A 314 -3.36 0.59 12.46
CA GLY A 314 -2.90 -0.80 12.57
C GLY A 314 -1.43 -1.02 12.21
N ARG A 315 -0.62 0.01 11.97
CA ARG A 315 0.77 -0.09 11.51
C ARG A 315 1.71 0.58 12.49
N ILE A 316 2.94 0.08 12.57
CA ILE A 316 4.02 0.83 13.22
C ILE A 316 4.42 1.98 12.31
N VAL A 317 4.45 3.19 12.85
CA VAL A 317 4.83 4.40 12.13
C VAL A 317 5.98 5.11 12.83
N ASP A 318 6.62 6.03 12.10
CA ASP A 318 7.68 6.88 12.64
C ASP A 318 7.10 7.99 13.55
N LYS A 319 7.95 8.59 14.38
CA LYS A 319 7.58 9.68 15.29
C LYS A 319 6.99 10.89 14.57
N TYR A 320 7.45 11.19 13.37
CA TYR A 320 6.93 12.32 12.57
C TYR A 320 5.55 12.05 11.97
N SER A 321 5.03 10.83 12.05
CA SER A 321 3.68 10.48 11.59
C SER A 321 2.59 10.74 12.63
N LEU A 322 2.97 11.15 13.85
CA LEU A 322 2.03 11.54 14.90
C LEU A 322 1.41 12.91 14.58
N ASN A 323 0.11 13.08 14.82
CA ASN A 323 -0.59 14.34 14.56
C ASN A 323 -1.12 14.94 15.85
N SER A 324 -1.06 16.27 15.97
CA SER A 324 -1.80 16.98 17.00
C SER A 324 -3.31 16.70 16.84
N LYS A 325 -4.04 16.82 17.95
CA LYS A 325 -5.46 16.50 18.10
C LYS A 325 -5.83 15.02 17.97
N SER A 326 -4.86 14.13 17.81
CA SER A 326 -5.07 12.68 17.84
C SER A 326 -5.46 12.22 19.25
N ASP A 327 -6.44 11.34 19.35
CA ASP A 327 -6.78 10.63 20.57
C ASP A 327 -5.96 9.34 20.64
N ALA A 328 -5.30 9.08 21.77
CA ALA A 328 -4.39 7.95 21.87
C ALA A 328 -4.41 7.28 23.25
N TYR A 329 -4.12 5.97 23.24
CA TYR A 329 -3.65 5.23 24.41
C TYR A 329 -2.14 5.39 24.51
N ILE A 330 -1.64 5.82 25.65
CA ILE A 330 -0.22 6.08 25.86
C ILE A 330 0.24 5.33 27.10
N VAL A 331 1.33 4.59 26.94
CA VAL A 331 2.10 4.05 28.08
C VAL A 331 3.39 4.83 28.15
N ALA A 332 3.59 5.51 29.26
CA ALA A 332 4.77 6.29 29.54
C ALA A 332 5.55 5.71 30.71
N ASP A 333 6.86 5.90 30.66
CA ASP A 333 7.80 5.52 31.69
C ASP A 333 8.50 6.76 32.24
N GLY A 334 8.65 6.84 33.56
CA GLY A 334 9.46 7.86 34.18
C GLY A 334 9.15 8.12 35.65
N ARG A 335 9.75 9.20 36.18
CA ARG A 335 9.61 9.62 37.58
C ARG A 335 9.57 11.15 37.67
N ASN A 336 8.90 11.68 38.71
CA ASN A 336 8.91 13.10 39.06
C ASN A 336 8.49 14.03 37.90
N GLY A 337 7.53 13.61 37.08
CA GLY A 337 7.02 14.40 35.96
C GLY A 337 7.85 14.35 34.67
N SER A 338 9.04 13.73 34.69
CA SER A 338 9.79 13.42 33.47
C SER A 338 9.26 12.12 32.87
N LEU A 339 8.27 12.22 31.99
CA LEU A 339 7.64 11.08 31.32
C LEU A 339 8.18 10.90 29.90
N MET A 340 8.44 9.66 29.51
CA MET A 340 8.79 9.26 28.15
C MET A 340 7.84 8.18 27.67
N ALA A 341 7.27 8.31 26.47
CA ALA A 341 6.38 7.32 25.91
C ALA A 341 7.16 6.07 25.46
N ASP A 342 6.77 4.91 26.01
CA ASP A 342 7.17 3.60 25.49
C ASP A 342 6.26 3.18 24.33
N LEU A 343 4.98 3.53 24.43
CA LEU A 343 3.93 3.17 23.48
C LEU A 343 2.93 4.32 23.30
N ILE A 344 2.57 4.59 22.05
CA ILE A 344 1.48 5.46 21.63
C ILE A 344 0.63 4.67 20.63
N TYR A 345 -0.62 4.38 20.97
CA TYR A 345 -1.59 3.74 20.09
C TYR A 345 -2.67 4.76 19.74
N VAL A 346 -2.69 5.21 18.49
CA VAL A 346 -3.62 6.23 17.98
C VAL A 346 -4.98 5.59 17.68
N TYR A 347 -6.06 6.20 18.17
CA TYR A 347 -7.43 5.72 17.98
C TYR A 347 -8.09 6.24 16.69
N ASN A 348 -7.59 7.36 16.16
CA ASN A 348 -8.15 8.00 14.99
C ASN A 348 -8.05 7.09 13.75
N GLU A 349 -9.19 6.95 13.09
CA GLU A 349 -9.31 6.52 11.70
C GLU A 349 -10.27 7.50 11.04
N ASP A 350 -10.13 7.72 9.74
CA ASP A 350 -10.93 8.64 8.94
C ASP A 350 -11.47 7.92 7.70
N ILE A 351 -12.43 8.50 6.97
CA ILE A 351 -12.91 7.96 5.68
C ILE A 351 -11.74 7.78 4.69
N ASN A 352 -10.84 8.76 4.62
CA ASN A 352 -9.66 8.75 3.77
C ASN A 352 -8.43 8.30 4.55
N ASN A 353 -7.61 7.43 3.94
CA ASN A 353 -6.41 6.90 4.58
C ASN A 353 -5.23 7.88 4.52
N SER A 354 -5.27 8.78 3.53
CA SER A 354 -4.29 9.82 3.26
C SER A 354 -4.98 10.98 2.56
N ASN A 355 -4.23 12.05 2.27
CA ASN A 355 -4.72 13.19 1.50
C ASN A 355 -4.62 13.00 -0.03
N ILE A 356 -4.36 11.77 -0.50
CA ILE A 356 -4.57 11.38 -1.91
C ILE A 356 -6.07 11.21 -2.19
N GLY A 357 -6.77 10.52 -1.28
CA GLY A 357 -8.19 10.20 -1.44
C GLY A 357 -9.08 11.41 -1.23
N GLN A 358 -10.15 11.49 -2.03
CA GLN A 358 -11.19 12.50 -1.92
C GLN A 358 -12.54 11.84 -1.64
N ASN A 359 -12.56 10.83 -0.76
CA ASN A 359 -13.79 10.11 -0.49
C ASN A 359 -14.67 10.88 0.50
N TYR A 360 -15.95 10.98 0.20
CA TYR A 360 -16.96 11.60 1.07
C TYR A 360 -18.16 10.69 1.27
N ILE A 361 -18.87 10.88 2.38
CA ILE A 361 -20.18 10.28 2.61
C ILE A 361 -21.21 11.40 2.69
N TYR A 362 -22.19 11.35 1.80
CA TYR A 362 -23.36 12.21 1.83
C TYR A 362 -24.60 11.45 2.31
N SER A 363 -25.54 12.16 2.90
CA SER A 363 -26.91 11.71 3.12
C SER A 363 -27.88 12.81 2.73
N GLY A 364 -28.91 12.53 1.94
CA GLY A 364 -29.82 13.59 1.50
C GLY A 364 -31.07 13.05 0.83
N LYS A 365 -32.03 13.94 0.56
CA LYS A 365 -33.25 13.61 -0.19
C LYS A 365 -32.94 13.71 -1.68
N LEU A 366 -33.36 12.73 -2.47
CA LEU A 366 -33.26 12.78 -3.92
C LEU A 366 -34.31 13.76 -4.47
N ASP A 367 -33.86 14.69 -5.31
CA ASP A 367 -34.66 15.79 -5.86
C ASP A 367 -34.85 15.67 -7.38
N GLU A 368 -33.77 15.36 -8.12
CA GLU A 368 -33.79 15.10 -9.57
C GLU A 368 -32.82 13.95 -9.87
N ILE A 369 -33.20 13.03 -10.78
CA ILE A 369 -32.33 11.95 -11.25
C ILE A 369 -32.37 11.94 -12.78
N ASP A 370 -31.22 12.12 -13.40
CA ASP A 370 -30.97 11.91 -14.83
C ASP A 370 -30.05 10.69 -14.99
N LEU A 371 -29.91 10.14 -16.21
CA LEU A 371 -29.22 8.87 -16.45
C LEU A 371 -27.82 8.72 -15.80
N TYR A 372 -27.06 9.81 -15.63
CA TYR A 372 -25.71 9.80 -15.04
C TYR A 372 -25.49 10.87 -13.95
N SER A 373 -26.56 11.49 -13.46
CA SER A 373 -26.47 12.49 -12.40
C SER A 373 -27.67 12.48 -11.48
N VAL A 374 -27.43 12.73 -10.20
CA VAL A 374 -28.47 12.85 -9.18
C VAL A 374 -28.26 14.11 -8.39
N LYS A 375 -29.34 14.89 -8.25
CA LYS A 375 -29.39 16.07 -7.40
C LYS A 375 -29.99 15.69 -6.06
N ILE A 376 -29.28 16.02 -4.99
CA ILE A 376 -29.78 15.86 -3.62
C ILE A 376 -30.06 17.22 -3.00
N GLU A 377 -31.16 17.32 -2.26
CA GLU A 377 -31.55 18.49 -1.47
C GLU A 377 -31.48 18.21 0.04
N ASP A 378 -31.41 19.28 0.83
CA ASP A 378 -31.28 19.24 2.30
C ASP A 378 -30.23 18.23 2.75
N PHE A 379 -29.08 18.25 2.07
CA PHE A 379 -28.09 17.19 2.21
C PHE A 379 -27.19 17.40 3.43
N TYR A 380 -26.58 16.32 3.85
CA TYR A 380 -25.62 16.24 4.92
C TYR A 380 -24.33 15.64 4.36
N VAL A 381 -23.18 16.13 4.80
CA VAL A 381 -21.88 15.51 4.54
C VAL A 381 -21.28 15.07 5.87
N LEU A 382 -20.68 13.88 5.90
CA LEU A 382 -19.93 13.44 7.07
C LEU A 382 -18.57 14.16 7.07
N ASN A 383 -18.46 15.24 7.84
CA ASN A 383 -17.24 15.98 8.01
C ASN A 383 -16.49 15.47 9.25
N LYS A 384 -15.32 14.86 9.02
CA LYS A 384 -14.62 14.04 10.03
C LYS A 384 -15.56 12.94 10.53
N ASN A 385 -16.08 13.08 11.74
CA ASN A 385 -16.90 12.09 12.42
C ASN A 385 -18.32 12.59 12.75
N GLU A 386 -18.74 13.71 12.14
CA GLU A 386 -20.01 14.37 12.44
C GLU A 386 -20.76 14.77 11.16
N TRP A 387 -22.08 14.68 11.22
CA TRP A 387 -22.94 15.14 10.13
C TRP A 387 -23.05 16.67 10.14
N GLU A 388 -22.70 17.28 9.01
CA GLU A 388 -22.86 18.71 8.75
C GLU A 388 -23.97 18.92 7.72
N SER A 389 -24.95 19.76 8.05
CA SER A 389 -26.18 19.96 7.26
C SER A 389 -26.09 21.16 6.32
N PHE A 390 -26.65 21.03 5.12
CA PHE A 390 -26.71 22.06 4.10
C PHE A 390 -28.12 22.15 3.51
N ASP A 391 -28.79 23.30 3.72
CA ASP A 391 -30.06 23.67 3.07
C ASP A 391 -29.78 24.19 1.65
N LYS A 392 -29.27 23.31 0.80
CA LYS A 392 -28.88 23.56 -0.59
C LYS A 392 -29.05 22.29 -1.42
N LYS A 393 -29.00 22.45 -2.74
CA LYS A 393 -28.88 21.33 -3.68
C LYS A 393 -27.42 21.01 -3.98
N LYS A 394 -27.12 19.73 -4.21
CA LYS A 394 -25.80 19.23 -4.62
C LYS A 394 -25.96 18.23 -5.75
N ASP A 395 -25.23 18.45 -6.83
CA ASP A 395 -25.11 17.50 -7.92
C ASP A 395 -24.03 16.46 -7.59
N LEU A 396 -24.38 15.20 -7.81
CA LEU A 396 -23.48 14.05 -7.77
C LEU A 396 -23.63 13.27 -9.08
N TYR A 397 -22.56 12.59 -9.47
CA TYR A 397 -22.48 11.88 -10.75
C TYR A 397 -22.35 10.39 -10.51
N TYR A 398 -22.95 9.58 -11.36
CA TYR A 398 -22.85 8.13 -11.29
C TYR A 398 -22.72 7.54 -12.70
N ASP A 399 -22.26 6.31 -12.79
CA ASP A 399 -21.99 5.62 -14.05
C ASP A 399 -22.29 4.12 -13.92
N GLU A 400 -22.02 3.38 -14.99
CA GLU A 400 -22.27 1.93 -15.05
C GLU A 400 -21.46 1.12 -14.03
N ASP A 401 -20.37 1.68 -13.49
CA ASP A 401 -19.58 1.05 -12.43
C ASP A 401 -20.08 1.41 -11.03
N THR A 402 -21.06 2.32 -10.89
CA THR A 402 -21.64 2.70 -9.60
C THR A 402 -22.49 1.56 -9.03
N TYR A 403 -22.25 1.22 -7.76
CA TYR A 403 -23.09 0.26 -7.04
C TYR A 403 -24.35 0.95 -6.47
N ILE A 404 -25.53 0.60 -6.97
CA ILE A 404 -26.81 1.20 -6.57
C ILE A 404 -27.68 0.13 -5.91
N TYR A 405 -28.16 0.39 -4.69
CA TYR A 405 -28.99 -0.56 -3.93
C TYR A 405 -30.24 0.08 -3.34
N ASP A 406 -31.39 -0.56 -3.53
CA ASP A 406 -32.66 -0.22 -2.90
C ASP A 406 -32.84 -1.05 -1.62
N LEU A 407 -32.73 -0.37 -0.46
CA LEU A 407 -32.83 -0.97 0.88
C LEU A 407 -34.25 -1.37 1.28
N ASP A 408 -35.27 -0.83 0.62
CA ASP A 408 -36.66 -1.14 0.91
C ASP A 408 -37.08 -2.43 0.18
N ASN A 409 -36.61 -2.60 -1.05
CA ASN A 409 -36.94 -3.75 -1.90
C ASN A 409 -35.86 -4.85 -1.88
N ASP A 410 -34.76 -4.63 -1.17
CA ASP A 410 -33.61 -5.55 -1.08
C ASP A 410 -33.09 -5.94 -2.47
N LYS A 411 -32.86 -4.93 -3.32
CA LYS A 411 -32.56 -5.12 -4.74
C LYS A 411 -31.45 -4.18 -5.21
N LYS A 412 -30.45 -4.74 -5.92
CA LYS A 412 -29.50 -3.95 -6.71
C LYS A 412 -30.18 -3.37 -7.95
N LEU A 413 -29.97 -2.08 -8.21
CA LEU A 413 -30.52 -1.37 -9.37
C LEU A 413 -29.46 -1.17 -10.46
N THR A 414 -29.89 -1.13 -11.73
CA THR A 414 -29.08 -0.57 -12.83
C THR A 414 -29.13 0.96 -12.83
N THR A 415 -28.30 1.61 -13.64
CA THR A 415 -28.30 3.06 -13.84
C THR A 415 -29.66 3.55 -14.38
N GLU A 416 -30.29 2.80 -15.31
CA GLU A 416 -31.60 3.13 -15.85
C GLU A 416 -32.73 2.91 -14.85
N GLU A 417 -32.66 1.83 -14.06
CA GLU A 417 -33.64 1.57 -13.00
C GLU A 417 -33.58 2.66 -11.93
N PHE A 418 -32.38 3.14 -11.59
CA PHE A 418 -32.18 4.24 -10.67
C PHE A 418 -32.73 5.57 -11.21
N ALA A 419 -32.42 5.90 -12.48
CA ALA A 419 -32.97 7.07 -13.16
C ALA A 419 -34.51 7.04 -13.29
N SER A 420 -35.09 5.84 -13.30
CA SER A 420 -36.54 5.63 -13.40
C SER A 420 -37.27 5.66 -12.05
N LEU A 421 -36.58 5.89 -10.93
CA LEU A 421 -37.22 5.93 -9.61
C LEU A 421 -38.25 7.08 -9.53
N SER A 422 -39.47 6.74 -9.12
CA SER A 422 -40.53 7.73 -8.91
C SER A 422 -40.28 8.54 -7.63
N LEU A 423 -39.76 9.77 -7.80
CA LEU A 423 -39.47 10.70 -6.70
C LEU A 423 -40.72 11.16 -5.92
N LYS A 424 -41.93 10.88 -6.42
CA LYS A 424 -43.19 11.07 -5.67
C LYS A 424 -43.23 10.30 -4.35
N ASN A 425 -42.44 9.22 -4.24
CA ASN A 425 -42.37 8.39 -3.05
C ASN A 425 -41.36 8.89 -2.00
N ASN A 426 -40.71 10.06 -2.21
CA ASN A 426 -39.63 10.61 -1.38
C ASN A 426 -38.51 9.60 -1.11
N TYR A 427 -37.46 9.61 -1.92
CA TYR A 427 -36.28 8.79 -1.67
C TYR A 427 -35.21 9.58 -0.94
N TYR A 428 -34.50 8.90 -0.05
CA TYR A 428 -33.32 9.37 0.66
C TYR A 428 -32.19 8.40 0.40
N GLY A 429 -30.96 8.89 0.31
CA GLY A 429 -29.81 8.05 0.05
C GLY A 429 -28.63 8.32 0.97
N TYR A 430 -27.81 7.30 1.16
CA TYR A 430 -26.42 7.44 1.58
C TYR A 430 -25.53 7.26 0.36
N PHE A 431 -24.62 8.20 0.12
CA PHE A 431 -23.76 8.22 -1.05
C PHE A 431 -22.31 8.19 -0.60
N TYR A 432 -21.59 7.11 -0.93
CA TYR A 432 -20.15 7.06 -0.83
C TYR A 432 -19.57 7.48 -2.18
N THR A 433 -18.75 8.52 -2.16
CA THR A 433 -18.28 9.24 -3.36
C THR A 433 -16.76 9.36 -3.35
N ASP A 434 -16.16 9.42 -4.53
CA ASP A 434 -14.82 9.93 -4.79
C ASP A 434 -14.94 11.26 -5.52
N GLY A 435 -14.60 12.36 -4.84
CA GLY A 435 -15.01 13.69 -5.26
C GLY A 435 -16.54 13.78 -5.36
N ASP A 436 -17.05 14.13 -6.54
CA ASP A 436 -18.50 14.19 -6.81
C ASP A 436 -19.02 12.93 -7.52
N ARG A 437 -18.15 11.96 -7.83
CA ARG A 437 -18.54 10.69 -8.46
C ARG A 437 -18.96 9.69 -7.39
N ILE A 438 -20.11 9.07 -7.55
CA ILE A 438 -20.65 8.05 -6.65
C ILE A 438 -20.02 6.70 -6.97
N SER A 439 -19.35 6.10 -5.98
CA SER A 439 -18.92 4.71 -6.07
C SER A 439 -20.00 3.75 -5.57
N ALA A 440 -20.75 4.16 -4.54
CA ALA A 440 -21.84 3.38 -3.99
C ALA A 440 -22.96 4.28 -3.45
N VAL A 441 -24.21 3.93 -3.75
CA VAL A 441 -25.39 4.61 -3.23
C VAL A 441 -26.43 3.61 -2.77
N TYR A 442 -26.97 3.82 -1.57
CA TYR A 442 -28.09 3.06 -1.06
C TYR A 442 -29.26 4.00 -0.86
N VAL A 443 -30.43 3.64 -1.38
CA VAL A 443 -31.65 4.43 -1.30
C VAL A 443 -32.75 3.74 -0.50
N GLN A 444 -33.57 4.56 0.17
CA GLN A 444 -34.73 4.14 0.96
C GLN A 444 -35.77 5.26 1.01
N ARG A 445 -37.04 4.93 1.22
CA ARG A 445 -38.15 5.89 1.30
C ARG A 445 -38.24 6.61 2.64
N LYS A 446 -37.66 6.04 3.69
CA LYS A 446 -37.68 6.62 5.03
C LYS A 446 -36.31 7.16 5.40
N MET A 447 -36.23 8.46 5.67
CA MET A 447 -35.01 9.08 6.19
C MET A 447 -34.67 8.52 7.58
N ASP A 448 -33.40 8.14 7.76
CA ASP A 448 -32.86 7.80 9.07
C ASP A 448 -32.63 9.06 9.92
N SER A 449 -32.69 8.91 11.24
CA SER A 449 -32.37 10.01 12.15
C SER A 449 -30.85 10.17 12.29
N LEU A 450 -30.26 11.06 11.48
CA LEU A 450 -28.81 11.34 11.52
C LEU A 450 -28.31 11.82 12.89
N LEU A 451 -29.19 12.46 13.69
CA LEU A 451 -28.87 12.91 15.05
C LEU A 451 -28.63 11.76 16.06
N LYS A 452 -29.16 10.57 15.79
CA LYS A 452 -28.96 9.37 16.62
C LYS A 452 -27.72 8.59 16.21
N GLN A 453 -27.21 8.85 15.02
CA GLN A 453 -26.07 8.15 14.49
C GLN A 453 -24.76 8.59 15.14
N ARG A 454 -23.81 7.67 15.15
CA ARG A 454 -22.45 7.91 15.61
C ARG A 454 -21.48 7.14 14.74
N VAL A 455 -20.27 7.68 14.66
CA VAL A 455 -19.16 7.01 14.02
C VAL A 455 -18.47 6.07 15.02
N THR A 456 -18.08 4.89 14.54
CA THR A 456 -17.42 3.86 15.33
C THR A 456 -16.30 3.22 14.54
N ASN A 457 -15.16 3.02 15.19
CA ASN A 457 -14.06 2.20 14.66
C ASN A 457 -14.04 0.86 15.39
N GLY A 458 -13.54 -0.19 14.77
CA GLY A 458 -13.37 -1.50 15.41
C GLY A 458 -12.64 -2.50 14.54
N ILE A 459 -12.35 -3.68 15.10
CA ILE A 459 -11.73 -4.80 14.39
C ILE A 459 -12.68 -5.98 14.42
N VAL A 460 -12.92 -6.61 13.27
CA VAL A 460 -13.78 -7.80 13.18
C VAL A 460 -13.15 -8.95 13.95
N GLU A 461 -13.81 -9.38 15.03
CA GLU A 461 -13.45 -10.60 15.76
C GLU A 461 -14.09 -11.82 15.10
N SER A 462 -15.39 -11.73 14.79
CA SER A 462 -16.13 -12.80 14.11
C SER A 462 -17.35 -12.26 13.37
N ILE A 463 -17.81 -13.03 12.38
CA ILE A 463 -19.02 -12.77 11.60
C ILE A 463 -19.95 -13.96 11.82
N TYR A 464 -21.22 -13.70 12.16
CA TYR A 464 -22.20 -14.76 12.40
C TYR A 464 -23.61 -14.26 12.11
N GLU A 465 -24.53 -15.20 11.90
CA GLU A 465 -25.95 -14.91 11.74
C GLU A 465 -26.66 -15.04 13.08
N ASP A 466 -27.26 -13.95 13.58
CA ASP A 466 -28.07 -13.92 14.78
C ASP A 466 -29.55 -14.11 14.43
N SER A 467 -30.25 -14.96 15.18
CA SER A 467 -31.64 -15.31 14.89
C SER A 467 -32.65 -14.15 15.01
N LYS A 468 -32.28 -13.04 15.67
CA LYS A 468 -33.16 -11.89 15.90
C LYS A 468 -32.79 -10.67 15.07
N ILE A 469 -31.50 -10.48 14.81
CA ILE A 469 -30.98 -9.28 14.14
C ILE A 469 -30.23 -9.58 12.84
N GLY A 470 -30.23 -10.84 12.40
CA GLY A 470 -29.58 -11.36 11.19
C GLY A 470 -28.07 -11.27 11.23
N TRP A 471 -27.44 -11.07 10.06
CA TRP A 471 -25.99 -10.99 9.96
C TRP A 471 -25.43 -9.93 10.90
N THR A 472 -24.44 -10.34 11.68
CA THR A 472 -23.88 -9.58 12.79
C THR A 472 -22.35 -9.66 12.79
N LEU A 473 -21.71 -8.51 12.94
CA LEU A 473 -20.27 -8.40 13.20
C LEU A 473 -20.05 -8.29 14.71
N LYS A 474 -19.23 -9.19 15.26
CA LYS A 474 -18.66 -9.01 16.59
C LYS A 474 -17.36 -8.24 16.45
N LEU A 475 -17.29 -7.06 17.08
CA LEU A 475 -16.16 -6.17 16.99
C LEU A 475 -15.40 -6.14 18.31
N GLN A 476 -14.08 -6.29 18.23
CA GLN A 476 -13.15 -5.96 19.29
C GLN A 476 -12.52 -4.59 19.05
N ASP A 477 -11.86 -4.06 20.08
CA ASP A 477 -11.17 -2.77 20.04
C ASP A 477 -12.04 -1.64 19.50
N ALA A 478 -13.33 -1.67 19.83
CA ALA A 478 -14.27 -0.68 19.32
C ALA A 478 -14.04 0.68 19.98
N LYS A 479 -14.18 1.77 19.22
CA LYS A 479 -14.15 3.16 19.73
C LYS A 479 -15.30 3.95 19.11
N ASP A 480 -16.05 4.69 19.92
CA ASP A 480 -17.09 5.60 19.44
C ASP A 480 -16.56 7.03 19.40
N TRP A 481 -16.86 7.78 18.35
CA TRP A 481 -16.67 9.22 18.39
C TRP A 481 -17.69 9.87 19.33
N SER A 482 -17.22 10.72 20.25
CA SER A 482 -18.09 11.50 21.14
C SER A 482 -18.03 12.97 20.76
N ARG A 483 -19.08 13.47 20.07
CA ARG A 483 -19.25 14.90 19.76
C ARG A 483 -19.08 15.79 20.97
N ARG A 484 -19.76 15.46 22.09
CA ARG A 484 -19.70 16.26 23.33
C ARG A 484 -18.27 16.38 23.90
N LYS A 485 -17.43 15.36 23.75
CA LYS A 485 -16.06 15.35 24.29
C LYS A 485 -15.00 15.66 23.23
N GLU A 486 -15.41 15.75 21.96
CA GLU A 486 -14.59 15.89 20.77
C GLU A 486 -13.44 14.87 20.74
N LYS A 487 -13.73 13.61 21.09
CA LYS A 487 -12.74 12.54 21.10
C LYS A 487 -13.30 11.14 20.88
N TRP A 488 -12.44 10.24 20.42
CA TRP A 488 -12.69 8.81 20.42
C TRP A 488 -12.76 8.26 21.85
N ILE A 489 -13.81 7.48 22.12
CA ILE A 489 -14.06 6.82 23.41
C ILE A 489 -13.94 5.32 23.22
N PRO A 490 -12.87 4.68 23.73
CA PRO A 490 -12.71 3.24 23.60
C PRO A 490 -13.76 2.47 24.41
N LYS A 491 -14.19 1.34 23.86
CA LYS A 491 -15.00 0.33 24.55
C LYS A 491 -14.08 -0.63 25.29
N ASN A 492 -14.51 -1.05 26.48
CA ASN A 492 -13.79 -1.99 27.34
C ASN A 492 -14.23 -3.46 27.14
N THR A 493 -15.10 -3.70 26.16
CA THR A 493 -15.69 -4.98 25.78
C THR A 493 -15.96 -5.00 24.27
N THR A 494 -16.23 -6.19 23.74
CA THR A 494 -16.67 -6.37 22.36
C THR A 494 -18.10 -5.88 22.17
N ILE A 495 -18.42 -5.42 20.97
CA ILE A 495 -19.78 -4.98 20.60
C ILE A 495 -20.29 -5.76 19.39
N ASN A 496 -21.62 -5.89 19.28
CA ASN A 496 -22.27 -6.56 18.16
C ASN A 496 -22.96 -5.52 17.28
N ILE A 497 -22.73 -5.59 15.97
CA ILE A 497 -23.30 -4.68 14.97
C ILE A 497 -24.06 -5.51 13.94
N SER A 498 -25.36 -5.29 13.82
CA SER A 498 -26.19 -5.83 12.73
C SER A 498 -25.85 -5.10 11.44
N ILE A 499 -25.75 -5.87 10.34
CA ILE A 499 -25.28 -5.36 9.05
C ILE A 499 -26.23 -5.63 7.88
N ASN A 500 -27.44 -6.14 8.14
CA ASN A 500 -28.41 -6.50 7.09
C ASN A 500 -28.80 -5.33 6.16
N LYS A 501 -28.63 -4.09 6.61
CA LYS A 501 -28.97 -2.88 5.85
C LYS A 501 -27.80 -1.89 5.79
N ALA A 502 -26.58 -2.41 5.72
CA ALA A 502 -25.36 -1.61 5.68
C ALA A 502 -24.79 -1.54 4.27
N ILE A 503 -24.22 -0.38 3.93
CA ILE A 503 -23.27 -0.26 2.82
C ILE A 503 -21.94 -0.85 3.26
N PHE A 504 -21.34 -1.69 2.42
CA PHE A 504 -19.96 -2.14 2.62
C PHE A 504 -19.08 -1.56 1.53
N VAL A 505 -17.99 -0.92 1.93
CA VAL A 505 -17.01 -0.32 1.02
C VAL A 505 -15.61 -0.79 1.40
N LYS A 506 -14.80 -1.17 0.42
CA LYS A 506 -13.38 -1.50 0.58
C LYS A 506 -12.62 -1.01 -0.65
N ASN A 507 -11.48 -0.34 -0.42
CA ASN A 507 -10.66 0.24 -1.51
C ASN A 507 -11.48 1.12 -2.49
N GLY A 508 -12.35 1.98 -1.96
CA GLY A 508 -13.16 2.92 -2.75
C GLY A 508 -14.33 2.29 -3.53
N LYS A 509 -14.55 0.97 -3.41
CA LYS A 509 -15.59 0.23 -4.14
C LYS A 509 -16.55 -0.46 -3.19
N ALA A 510 -17.81 -0.61 -3.63
CA ALA A 510 -18.77 -1.46 -2.91
C ALA A 510 -18.30 -2.92 -2.92
N ILE A 511 -18.54 -3.62 -1.81
CA ILE A 511 -18.20 -5.03 -1.63
C ILE A 511 -19.38 -5.80 -1.03
N ASN A 512 -19.31 -7.13 -1.08
CA ASN A 512 -20.28 -8.00 -0.43
C ASN A 512 -19.82 -8.38 0.99
N LEU A 513 -20.73 -8.98 1.75
CA LEU A 513 -20.42 -9.48 3.10
C LEU A 513 -19.25 -10.48 3.09
N GLU A 514 -19.16 -11.33 2.06
CA GLU A 514 -18.13 -12.36 1.92
C GLU A 514 -16.71 -11.77 1.80
N ASP A 515 -16.59 -10.49 1.45
CA ASP A 515 -15.31 -9.78 1.32
C ASP A 515 -14.78 -9.25 2.66
N ILE A 516 -15.62 -9.29 3.71
CA ILE A 516 -15.25 -8.91 5.08
C ILE A 516 -14.70 -10.13 5.81
N LYS A 517 -13.52 -9.96 6.41
CA LYS A 517 -12.79 -11.05 7.07
C LYS A 517 -12.52 -10.74 8.54
N THR A 518 -12.35 -11.79 9.35
CA THR A 518 -11.80 -11.62 10.70
C THR A 518 -10.45 -10.91 10.63
N GLY A 519 -10.26 -9.93 11.51
CA GLY A 519 -9.09 -9.04 11.50
C GLY A 519 -9.28 -7.76 10.69
N ASP A 520 -10.30 -7.66 9.83
CA ASP A 520 -10.57 -6.43 9.09
C ASP A 520 -10.86 -5.29 10.07
N ARG A 521 -10.20 -4.15 9.83
CA ARG A 521 -10.45 -2.91 10.55
C ARG A 521 -11.61 -2.17 9.87
N LEU A 522 -12.48 -1.59 10.66
CA LEU A 522 -13.69 -0.93 10.17
C LEU A 522 -13.76 0.51 10.66
N TYR A 523 -14.22 1.39 9.79
CA TYR A 523 -14.75 2.71 10.11
C TYR A 523 -16.22 2.70 9.70
N MET A 524 -17.15 2.97 10.62
CA MET A 524 -18.58 2.85 10.33
C MET A 524 -19.43 3.97 10.90
N ILE A 525 -20.48 4.28 10.17
CA ILE A 525 -21.64 5.04 10.64
C ILE A 525 -22.69 4.03 11.08
N ARG A 526 -23.20 4.18 12.31
CA ARG A 526 -24.24 3.29 12.85
C ARG A 526 -25.30 4.06 13.62
N ASP A 527 -26.53 3.54 13.58
CA ASP A 527 -27.61 3.91 14.49
C ASP A 527 -27.79 2.78 15.51
N ASP A 528 -27.40 3.04 16.75
CA ASP A 528 -27.27 2.04 17.80
C ASP A 528 -26.54 0.76 17.33
N ILE A 529 -27.19 -0.40 17.31
CA ILE A 529 -26.57 -1.66 16.85
C ILE A 529 -26.60 -1.84 15.32
N TYR A 530 -27.25 -0.97 14.57
CA TYR A 530 -27.43 -1.13 13.12
C TYR A 530 -26.38 -0.33 12.35
N GLY A 531 -25.50 -1.04 11.64
CA GLY A 531 -24.58 -0.42 10.68
C GLY A 531 -25.35 0.21 9.52
N LYS A 532 -24.92 1.40 9.10
CA LYS A 532 -25.47 2.14 7.95
C LYS A 532 -24.48 2.20 6.81
N VAL A 533 -23.27 2.67 7.10
CA VAL A 533 -22.14 2.67 6.15
C VAL A 533 -20.94 2.09 6.87
N ILE A 534 -20.32 1.06 6.30
CA ILE A 534 -19.17 0.34 6.85
C ILE A 534 -18.06 0.36 5.81
N ILE A 535 -16.95 1.00 6.16
CA ILE A 535 -15.74 1.07 5.35
C ILE A 535 -14.69 0.15 5.95
N VAL A 536 -14.23 -0.83 5.18
CA VAL A 536 -13.11 -1.70 5.51
C VAL A 536 -11.79 -0.97 5.22
N LYS A 537 -10.85 -1.04 6.18
CA LYS A 537 -9.64 -0.20 6.27
C LYS A 537 -8.33 -0.95 6.04
#